data_AF-R5M3W3-F1
#
_entry.id   AF-R5M3W3-F1
#
_cell.length_a   1.000
_cell.length_b   1.000
_cell.length_c   1.000
_cell.angle_alpha   90.00
_cell.angle_beta   90.00
_cell.angle_gamma   90.00
#
_symmetry.space_group_name_H-M   'P 1'
#
loop_
_entity.id
_entity.type
_entity.pdbx_description
1 polymer ?
#
loop_
_entity_poly.entity_id
_entity_poly.type
_entity_poly.pdbx_seq_one_letter_code
_entity_poly.pdbx_strand_id
1 'polypeptide(L)'
;MYQEKYDKITNIITIIVVIVVFLLLIIFKIIPDLKTIRGSSDTYINYDKYDTVIGIKININTDFLLVITDNKVENIVFLSNNSLYLYNQNIEGNTLSKSLTDIINILRNNDVLLDELTLIKYQSNTSYDNVKKILTTNLNVEELTSTYQLLAEEYNIKTYQDNTEQLQVIEAYSKELTRKYKNEKILEETINEYTKNEVKSYADNVYSKLEVYAKNVENQEIYSTSLIITDIPANKELTLYPSVDSWYYIKNHQVYAYINLKTTTNNYDFCYNGSIDNMKEGKCS
;
A
#
# COMPACT_ATOMS: atom_id res chain seq x y z
N MET A 1 36.37 -26.12 39.41
CA MET A 1 35.11 -25.82 40.12
C MET A 1 34.77 -24.32 40.20
N TYR A 2 35.62 -23.44 40.74
CA TYR A 2 35.30 -21.99 40.81
C TYR A 2 35.37 -21.30 39.43
N GLN A 3 36.36 -21.69 38.60
CA GLN A 3 36.59 -21.14 37.26
C GLN A 3 35.50 -21.56 36.26
N GLU A 4 35.13 -22.86 36.23
CA GLU A 4 34.03 -23.36 35.40
C GLU A 4 32.66 -22.72 35.71
N LYS A 5 32.44 -22.34 36.97
CA LYS A 5 31.20 -21.64 37.37
C LYS A 5 31.20 -20.20 36.86
N TYR A 6 32.36 -19.53 36.87
CA TYR A 6 32.54 -18.20 36.29
C TYR A 6 32.40 -18.22 34.77
N ASP A 7 32.98 -19.21 34.08
CA ASP A 7 32.88 -19.36 32.63
C ASP A 7 31.42 -19.63 32.18
N LYS A 8 30.68 -20.44 32.94
CA LYS A 8 29.23 -20.65 32.70
C LYS A 8 28.42 -19.37 32.89
N ILE A 9 28.67 -18.62 33.96
CA ILE A 9 27.96 -17.35 34.22
C ILE A 9 28.29 -16.32 33.14
N THR A 10 29.56 -16.24 32.72
CA THR A 10 30.03 -15.32 31.70
C THR A 10 29.39 -15.65 30.34
N ASN A 11 29.35 -16.92 29.95
CA ASN A 11 28.67 -17.36 28.72
C ASN A 11 27.16 -17.06 28.73
N ILE A 12 26.48 -17.24 29.87
CA ILE A 12 25.06 -16.91 30.00
C ILE A 12 24.85 -15.39 29.81
N ILE A 13 25.68 -14.57 30.45
CA ILE A 13 25.62 -13.10 30.31
C ILE A 13 25.89 -12.69 28.86
N THR A 14 26.88 -13.28 28.20
CA THR A 14 27.19 -12.99 26.78
C THR A 14 26.01 -13.33 25.87
N ILE A 15 25.35 -14.47 26.06
CA ILE A 15 24.16 -14.85 25.29
C ILE A 15 23.02 -13.84 25.50
N ILE A 16 22.77 -13.43 26.75
CA ILE A 16 21.76 -12.43 27.07
C ILE A 16 22.07 -11.09 26.38
N VAL A 17 23.33 -10.64 26.44
CA VAL A 17 23.75 -9.38 25.80
C VAL A 17 23.56 -9.46 24.28
N VAL A 18 23.89 -10.58 23.63
CA VAL A 18 23.68 -10.76 22.19
C VAL A 18 22.19 -10.70 21.84
N ILE A 19 21.32 -11.36 22.62
CA ILE A 19 19.87 -11.33 22.43
C ILE A 19 19.33 -9.90 22.57
N VAL A 20 19.78 -9.17 23.59
CA VAL A 20 19.37 -7.77 23.82
C VAL A 20 19.83 -6.87 22.68
N VAL A 21 21.09 -6.98 22.23
CA VAL A 21 21.60 -6.22 21.08
C VAL A 21 20.82 -6.55 19.81
N PHE A 22 20.47 -7.82 19.59
CA PHE A 22 19.68 -8.24 18.43
C PHE A 22 18.25 -7.68 18.47
N LEU A 23 17.59 -7.71 19.64
CA LEU A 23 16.28 -7.10 19.86
C LEU A 23 16.33 -5.57 19.64
N LEU A 24 17.36 -4.90 20.16
CA LEU A 24 17.56 -3.47 19.97
C LEU A 24 17.78 -3.13 18.48
N LEU A 25 18.56 -3.93 17.74
CA LEU A 25 18.73 -3.77 16.29
C LEU A 25 17.42 -3.93 15.53
N ILE A 26 16.59 -4.91 15.90
CA ILE A 26 15.27 -5.09 15.29
C ILE A 26 14.39 -3.86 15.54
N ILE A 27 14.31 -3.40 16.79
CA ILE A 27 13.44 -2.29 17.20
C ILE A 27 13.90 -0.95 16.63
N PHE A 28 15.19 -0.65 16.68
CA PHE A 28 15.73 0.67 16.35
C PHE A 28 16.17 0.82 14.91
N LYS A 29 16.38 -0.28 14.16
CA LYS A 29 16.87 -0.21 12.78
C LYS A 29 15.96 -0.92 11.79
N ILE A 30 15.65 -2.19 12.01
CA ILE A 30 14.90 -3.00 11.03
C ILE A 30 13.43 -2.57 10.94
N ILE A 31 12.75 -2.34 12.07
CA ILE A 31 11.34 -1.88 12.07
C ILE A 31 11.20 -0.49 11.43
N PRO A 32 12.04 0.51 11.77
CA PRO A 32 12.03 1.80 11.09
C PRO A 32 12.32 1.70 9.59
N ASP A 33 13.33 0.93 9.17
CA ASP A 33 13.65 0.73 7.75
C ASP A 33 12.50 0.02 7.00
N LEU A 34 11.81 -0.93 7.64
CA LEU A 34 10.61 -1.55 7.05
C LEU A 34 9.42 -0.56 6.97
N LYS A 35 9.30 0.38 7.91
CA LYS A 35 8.30 1.45 7.90
C LYS A 35 8.64 2.60 6.93
N THR A 36 9.89 2.76 6.53
CA THR A 36 10.26 3.69 5.45
C THR A 36 10.03 3.04 4.08
N ILE A 37 10.17 1.71 3.99
CA ILE A 37 9.92 0.93 2.76
C ILE A 37 8.41 0.67 2.54
N ARG A 38 7.66 0.35 3.59
CA ARG A 38 6.19 0.31 3.55
C ARG A 38 5.67 1.65 4.02
N GLY A 39 5.09 2.37 3.08
CA GLY A 39 4.34 3.58 3.36
C GLY A 39 3.33 3.41 4.48
N SER A 40 3.09 4.45 5.27
CA SER A 40 2.04 4.43 6.29
C SER A 40 0.67 4.13 5.67
N SER A 41 0.46 4.53 4.41
CA SER A 41 -0.74 4.27 3.63
C SER A 41 -0.77 2.88 2.96
N ASP A 42 0.28 2.07 3.12
CA ASP A 42 0.35 0.69 2.59
C ASP A 42 -0.23 -0.36 3.54
N THR A 43 -0.58 0.03 4.76
CA THR A 43 -1.20 -0.85 5.75
C THR A 43 -2.60 -1.29 5.29
N TYR A 44 -3.06 -2.44 5.78
CA TYR A 44 -4.41 -2.92 5.54
C TYR A 44 -5.34 -2.55 6.70
N ILE A 45 -6.62 -2.39 6.42
CA ILE A 45 -7.66 -2.21 7.42
C ILE A 45 -7.73 -3.46 8.30
N ASN A 46 -7.70 -3.26 9.62
CA ASN A 46 -8.04 -4.33 10.56
C ASN A 46 -9.56 -4.39 10.75
N TYR A 47 -10.22 -5.20 9.93
CA TYR A 47 -11.68 -5.33 9.90
C TYR A 47 -12.32 -5.74 11.23
N ASP A 48 -11.54 -6.34 12.15
CA ASP A 48 -12.03 -6.77 13.46
C ASP A 48 -11.92 -5.68 14.54
N LYS A 49 -11.19 -4.58 14.26
CA LYS A 49 -10.77 -3.62 15.30
C LYS A 49 -11.05 -2.16 15.00
N TYR A 50 -11.44 -1.80 13.77
CA TYR A 50 -11.72 -0.40 13.46
C TYR A 50 -13.02 0.07 14.15
N ASP A 51 -13.04 1.33 14.60
CA ASP A 51 -14.21 1.93 15.25
C ASP A 51 -15.22 2.41 14.21
N THR A 52 -14.73 3.11 13.18
CA THR A 52 -15.57 3.69 12.13
C THR A 52 -14.76 4.07 10.89
N VAL A 53 -15.48 4.27 9.79
CA VAL A 53 -14.96 4.83 8.55
C VAL A 53 -15.74 6.09 8.21
N ILE A 54 -15.03 7.15 7.86
CA ILE A 54 -15.60 8.46 7.53
C ILE A 54 -15.12 8.88 6.15
N GLY A 55 -16.04 9.27 5.27
CA GLY A 55 -15.67 9.83 3.97
C GLY A 55 -15.39 11.33 4.05
N ILE A 56 -14.36 11.79 3.35
CA ILE A 56 -14.04 13.20 3.17
C ILE A 56 -14.00 13.47 1.68
N LYS A 57 -15.00 14.21 1.19
CA LYS A 57 -15.12 14.61 -0.20
C LYS A 57 -14.99 16.12 -0.30
N ILE A 58 -14.03 16.61 -1.06
CA ILE A 58 -13.80 18.05 -1.24
C ILE A 58 -14.43 18.51 -2.54
N ASN A 59 -14.20 17.74 -3.60
CA ASN A 59 -14.76 17.97 -4.93
C ASN A 59 -14.85 16.63 -5.68
N ILE A 60 -15.28 16.68 -6.94
CA ILE A 60 -15.43 15.48 -7.79
C ILE A 60 -14.14 14.67 -8.00
N ASN A 61 -12.97 15.27 -7.76
CA ASN A 61 -11.65 14.70 -8.02
C ASN A 61 -10.83 14.47 -6.76
N THR A 62 -11.34 14.81 -5.57
CA THR A 62 -10.64 14.66 -4.29
C THR A 62 -11.58 14.12 -3.23
N ASP A 63 -11.42 12.83 -3.01
CA ASP A 63 -12.20 12.02 -2.08
C ASP A 63 -11.33 10.88 -1.52
N PHE A 64 -11.48 10.64 -0.22
CA PHE A 64 -10.81 9.58 0.52
C PHE A 64 -11.61 9.22 1.77
N LEU A 65 -11.36 8.03 2.30
CA LEU A 65 -11.93 7.58 3.57
C LEU A 65 -10.86 7.58 4.67
N LEU A 66 -11.25 8.01 5.86
CA LEU A 66 -10.47 7.84 7.07
C LEU A 66 -10.99 6.63 7.84
N VAL A 67 -10.11 5.69 8.11
CA VAL A 67 -10.37 4.54 8.99
C VAL A 67 -9.85 4.89 10.36
N ILE A 68 -10.74 4.88 11.35
CA ILE A 68 -10.45 5.34 12.71
C ILE A 68 -10.47 4.16 13.65
N THR A 69 -9.44 4.09 14.49
CA THR A 69 -9.31 3.11 15.58
C THR A 69 -8.73 3.82 16.80
N ASP A 70 -9.34 3.66 17.97
CA ASP A 70 -8.86 4.22 19.24
C ASP A 70 -8.53 5.73 19.15
N ASN A 71 -9.41 6.51 18.49
CA ASN A 71 -9.24 7.95 18.28
C ASN A 71 -7.95 8.34 17.51
N LYS A 72 -7.51 7.46 16.62
CA LYS A 72 -6.40 7.67 15.68
C LYS A 72 -6.83 7.36 14.26
N VAL A 73 -6.19 8.01 13.29
CA VAL A 73 -6.31 7.59 11.89
C VAL A 73 -5.44 6.36 11.72
N GLU A 74 -6.05 5.20 11.52
CA GLU A 74 -5.33 3.94 11.30
C GLU A 74 -4.97 3.76 9.82
N ASN A 75 -5.85 4.20 8.92
CA ASN A 75 -5.68 4.04 7.48
C ASN A 75 -6.37 5.19 6.71
N ILE A 76 -5.87 5.46 5.50
CA ILE A 76 -6.49 6.34 4.52
C ILE A 76 -6.76 5.52 3.26
N VAL A 77 -8.03 5.45 2.87
CA VAL A 77 -8.46 4.76 1.65
C VAL A 77 -8.68 5.80 0.56
N PHE A 78 -7.83 5.81 -0.46
CA PHE A 78 -7.88 6.78 -1.55
C PHE A 78 -8.90 6.38 -2.60
N LEU A 79 -9.77 7.31 -2.96
CA LEU A 79 -10.81 7.08 -3.97
C LEU A 79 -10.51 7.81 -5.29
N SER A 80 -9.56 8.74 -5.27
CA SER A 80 -9.26 9.65 -6.37
C SER A 80 -7.77 10.01 -6.44
N ASN A 81 -7.25 10.29 -7.64
CA ASN A 81 -5.82 10.58 -7.81
C ASN A 81 -5.37 11.82 -7.02
N ASN A 82 -6.19 12.86 -6.90
CA ASN A 82 -5.80 14.05 -6.14
C ASN A 82 -5.82 13.83 -4.63
N SER A 83 -6.42 12.74 -4.13
CA SER A 83 -6.28 12.39 -2.70
C SER A 83 -4.90 11.80 -2.38
N LEU A 84 -4.14 11.35 -3.39
CA LEU A 84 -2.82 10.73 -3.22
C LEU A 84 -1.72 11.73 -2.82
N TYR A 85 -1.99 13.04 -2.77
CA TYR A 85 -1.09 13.99 -2.09
C TYR A 85 -0.90 13.65 -0.60
N LEU A 86 -1.86 12.93 0.00
CA LEU A 86 -1.80 12.45 1.38
C LEU A 86 -1.01 11.14 1.53
N TYR A 87 -0.65 10.48 0.43
CA TYR A 87 0.09 9.22 0.47
C TYR A 87 1.47 9.41 1.12
N ASN A 88 1.77 8.55 2.11
CA ASN A 88 3.03 8.54 2.87
C ASN A 88 3.41 9.85 3.55
N GLN A 89 2.42 10.63 3.97
CA GLN A 89 2.65 11.89 4.69
C GLN A 89 2.72 11.72 6.22
N ASN A 90 2.93 10.49 6.72
CA ASN A 90 2.98 10.17 8.16
C ASN A 90 1.72 10.59 8.93
N ILE A 91 0.53 10.43 8.32
CA ILE A 91 -0.75 10.79 8.93
C ILE A 91 -1.28 9.65 9.81
N GLU A 92 -1.12 8.42 9.35
CA GLU A 92 -1.60 7.20 9.99
C GLU A 92 -0.85 6.91 11.30
N GLY A 93 -1.54 6.39 12.31
CA GLY A 93 -1.05 6.15 13.66
C GLY A 93 -1.04 7.36 14.59
N ASN A 94 -1.27 8.58 14.07
CA ASN A 94 -1.40 9.81 14.87
C ASN A 94 -2.83 9.99 15.42
N THR A 95 -2.96 10.88 16.40
CA THR A 95 -4.27 11.27 16.97
C THR A 95 -5.12 12.01 15.93
N LEU A 96 -6.45 11.88 16.01
CA LEU A 96 -7.36 12.56 15.07
C LEU A 96 -7.06 14.05 14.87
N SER A 97 -6.84 14.80 15.96
CA SER A 97 -6.56 16.24 15.88
C SER A 97 -5.31 16.55 15.06
N LYS A 98 -4.22 15.81 15.30
CA LYS A 98 -2.97 15.98 14.54
C LYS A 98 -3.15 15.55 13.09
N SER A 99 -3.67 14.34 12.86
CA SER A 99 -3.89 13.80 11.51
C SER A 99 -4.76 14.72 10.65
N LEU A 100 -5.87 15.24 11.18
CA LEU A 100 -6.76 16.14 10.45
C LEU A 100 -6.10 17.49 10.16
N THR A 101 -5.32 18.02 11.10
CA THR A 101 -4.55 19.26 10.89
C THR A 101 -3.52 19.06 9.77
N ASP A 102 -2.79 17.96 9.80
CA ASP A 102 -1.79 17.60 8.78
C ASP A 102 -2.46 17.43 7.41
N ILE A 103 -3.58 16.69 7.34
CA ILE A 103 -4.40 16.53 6.12
C ILE A 103 -4.79 17.89 5.54
N ILE A 104 -5.38 18.78 6.33
CA ILE A 104 -5.81 20.11 5.85
C ILE A 104 -4.63 20.90 5.29
N ASN A 105 -3.51 20.92 6.02
CA ASN A 105 -2.32 21.65 5.59
C ASN A 105 -1.76 21.10 4.29
N ILE A 106 -1.67 19.77 4.14
CA ILE A 106 -1.18 19.13 2.91
C ILE A 106 -2.10 19.46 1.73
N LEU A 107 -3.42 19.35 1.91
CA LEU A 107 -4.38 19.61 0.83
C LEU A 107 -4.41 21.09 0.42
N ARG A 108 -4.27 22.02 1.37
CA ARG A 108 -4.13 23.46 1.08
C ARG A 108 -2.82 23.78 0.36
N ASN A 109 -1.71 23.18 0.79
CA ASN A 109 -0.40 23.40 0.17
C ASN A 109 -0.32 22.86 -1.28
N ASN A 110 -1.22 21.96 -1.66
CA ASN A 110 -1.35 21.44 -3.02
C ASN A 110 -2.53 22.08 -3.79
N ASP A 111 -3.12 23.17 -3.29
CA ASP A 111 -4.24 23.90 -3.89
C ASP A 111 -5.49 23.02 -4.17
N VAL A 112 -5.67 21.95 -3.38
CA VAL A 112 -6.78 21.01 -3.53
C VAL A 112 -7.96 21.35 -2.61
N LEU A 113 -7.66 21.92 -1.44
CA LEU A 113 -8.64 22.33 -0.44
C LEU A 113 -8.60 23.85 -0.27
N LEU A 114 -9.73 24.51 -0.53
CA LEU A 114 -9.94 25.91 -0.16
C LEU A 114 -10.45 25.97 1.28
N ASP A 115 -11.77 26.04 1.44
CA ASP A 115 -12.43 26.19 2.74
C ASP A 115 -13.64 25.25 2.94
N GLU A 116 -14.05 24.51 1.91
CA GLU A 116 -15.25 23.67 1.93
C GLU A 116 -14.90 22.19 1.76
N LEU A 117 -15.58 21.34 2.53
CA LEU A 117 -15.60 19.90 2.32
C LEU A 117 -16.95 19.32 2.74
N THR A 118 -17.22 18.11 2.24
CA THR A 118 -18.34 17.27 2.63
C THR A 118 -17.83 16.10 3.47
N LEU A 119 -18.38 15.96 4.66
CA LEU A 119 -18.15 14.83 5.56
C LEU A 119 -19.25 13.80 5.35
N ILE A 120 -18.87 12.56 5.02
CA ILE A 120 -19.80 11.48 4.70
C ILE A 120 -19.80 10.46 5.83
N LYS A 121 -20.97 10.24 6.42
CA LYS A 121 -21.23 9.27 7.47
C LYS A 121 -21.74 7.96 6.88
N TYR A 122 -20.99 6.87 7.06
CA TYR A 122 -21.42 5.51 6.69
C TYR A 122 -22.04 4.74 7.85
N GLN A 123 -21.60 5.04 9.08
CA GLN A 123 -22.05 4.38 10.31
C GLN A 123 -22.13 5.39 11.46
N SER A 124 -22.99 5.13 12.45
CA SER A 124 -23.10 5.96 13.65
C SER A 124 -21.98 5.63 14.65
N ASN A 125 -21.10 6.59 14.91
CA ASN A 125 -19.99 6.45 15.86
C ASN A 125 -19.62 7.82 16.46
N THR A 126 -19.17 7.86 17.72
CA THR A 126 -18.75 9.07 18.44
C THR A 126 -17.51 9.74 17.83
N SER A 127 -16.63 8.96 17.19
CA SER A 127 -15.48 9.46 16.45
C SER A 127 -15.89 10.37 15.29
N TYR A 128 -17.07 10.16 14.68
CA TYR A 128 -17.58 11.06 13.65
C TYR A 128 -17.80 12.47 14.18
N ASP A 129 -18.43 12.61 15.35
CA ASP A 129 -18.70 13.90 15.96
C ASP A 129 -17.39 14.63 16.34
N ASN A 130 -16.37 13.87 16.76
CA ASN A 130 -15.04 14.41 17.03
C ASN A 130 -14.37 14.95 15.76
N VAL A 131 -14.38 14.17 14.67
CA VAL A 131 -13.83 14.61 13.37
C VAL A 131 -14.54 15.86 12.89
N LYS A 132 -15.88 15.86 12.90
CA LYS A 132 -16.70 17.03 12.56
C LYS A 132 -16.28 18.27 13.34
N LYS A 133 -16.23 18.16 14.67
CA LYS A 133 -15.87 19.28 15.55
C LYS A 133 -14.51 19.88 15.18
N ILE A 134 -13.51 19.02 14.93
CA ILE A 134 -12.16 19.46 14.54
C ILE A 134 -12.20 20.18 13.19
N LEU A 135 -12.85 19.59 12.18
CA LEU A 135 -12.90 20.16 10.82
C LEU A 135 -13.68 21.48 10.78
N THR A 136 -14.83 21.58 11.46
CA THR A 136 -15.66 22.80 11.52
C THR A 136 -14.97 23.99 12.18
N THR A 137 -13.82 23.79 12.85
CA THR A 137 -13.05 24.90 13.43
C THR A 137 -12.40 25.77 12.34
N ASN A 138 -12.06 25.19 11.18
CA ASN A 138 -11.28 25.86 10.14
C ASN A 138 -11.92 25.79 8.74
N LEU A 139 -13.04 25.07 8.60
CA LEU A 139 -13.67 24.75 7.32
C LEU A 139 -15.19 24.82 7.42
N ASN A 140 -15.82 25.15 6.31
CA ASN A 140 -17.24 24.95 6.07
C ASN A 140 -17.47 23.47 5.76
N VAL A 141 -18.19 22.76 6.63
CA VAL A 141 -18.42 21.32 6.51
C VAL A 141 -19.89 21.05 6.21
N GLU A 142 -20.16 20.51 5.02
CA GLU A 142 -21.43 19.88 4.69
C GLU A 142 -21.45 18.44 5.20
N GLU A 143 -22.61 17.94 5.64
CA GLU A 143 -22.76 16.58 6.12
C GLU A 143 -23.68 15.78 5.22
N LEU A 144 -23.24 14.58 4.83
CA LEU A 144 -24.05 13.61 4.12
C LEU A 144 -24.04 12.27 4.84
N THR A 145 -25.11 11.49 4.66
CA THR A 145 -25.16 10.09 5.06
C THR A 145 -25.20 9.23 3.81
N SER A 146 -24.37 8.17 3.76
CA SER A 146 -24.30 7.26 2.62
C SER A 146 -24.05 5.82 3.09
N THR A 147 -23.98 4.89 2.15
CA THR A 147 -23.61 3.49 2.39
C THR A 147 -22.35 3.13 1.59
N TYR A 148 -21.64 2.10 2.01
CA TYR A 148 -20.48 1.61 1.24
C TYR A 148 -20.88 1.11 -0.14
N GLN A 149 -22.10 0.62 -0.31
CA GLN A 149 -22.63 0.17 -1.59
C GLN A 149 -22.84 1.35 -2.56
N LEU A 150 -23.42 2.46 -2.08
CA LEU A 150 -23.57 3.67 -2.90
C LEU A 150 -22.21 4.27 -3.27
N LEU A 151 -21.25 4.23 -2.35
CA LEU A 151 -19.87 4.63 -2.64
C LEU A 151 -19.26 3.73 -3.72
N ALA A 152 -19.43 2.41 -3.61
CA ALA A 152 -18.90 1.47 -4.60
C ALA A 152 -19.49 1.75 -5.99
N GLU A 153 -20.79 2.00 -6.08
CA GLU A 153 -21.46 2.37 -7.33
C GLU A 153 -20.88 3.66 -7.95
N GLU A 154 -20.62 4.68 -7.15
CA GLU A 154 -20.02 5.95 -7.60
C GLU A 154 -18.67 5.74 -8.30
N TYR A 155 -17.87 4.81 -7.79
CA TYR A 155 -16.53 4.50 -8.31
C TYR A 155 -16.49 3.30 -9.27
N ASN A 156 -17.65 2.79 -9.71
CA ASN A 156 -17.77 1.59 -10.54
C ASN A 156 -17.08 0.35 -9.94
N ILE A 157 -17.10 0.26 -8.61
CA ILE A 157 -16.60 -0.87 -7.84
C ILE A 157 -17.72 -1.89 -7.70
N LYS A 158 -17.40 -3.18 -7.74
CA LYS A 158 -18.39 -4.25 -7.58
C LYS A 158 -19.08 -4.15 -6.21
N THR A 159 -20.40 -4.23 -6.21
CA THR A 159 -21.23 -4.11 -5.01
C THR A 159 -21.46 -5.46 -4.32
N TYR A 160 -21.37 -5.47 -2.99
CA TYR A 160 -21.62 -6.60 -2.09
C TYR A 160 -22.59 -6.18 -0.98
N GLN A 161 -23.42 -7.12 -0.54
CA GLN A 161 -24.41 -6.85 0.52
C GLN A 161 -23.76 -6.76 1.90
N ASP A 162 -22.71 -7.55 2.16
CA ASP A 162 -21.97 -7.48 3.41
C ASP A 162 -21.04 -6.25 3.42
N ASN A 163 -21.07 -5.50 4.53
CA ASN A 163 -20.31 -4.26 4.65
C ASN A 163 -18.80 -4.49 4.75
N THR A 164 -18.38 -5.60 5.36
CA THR A 164 -16.96 -5.94 5.48
C THR A 164 -16.41 -6.35 4.12
N GLU A 165 -17.11 -7.21 3.39
CA GLU A 165 -16.77 -7.57 2.00
C GLU A 165 -16.76 -6.32 1.11
N GLN A 166 -17.76 -5.45 1.25
CA GLN A 166 -17.82 -4.21 0.46
C GLN A 166 -16.61 -3.31 0.72
N LEU A 167 -16.24 -3.14 1.99
CA LEU A 167 -15.09 -2.31 2.39
C LEU A 167 -13.77 -2.93 1.93
N GLN A 168 -13.65 -4.26 1.91
CA GLN A 168 -12.49 -4.96 1.33
C GLN A 168 -12.30 -4.68 -0.16
N VAL A 169 -13.39 -4.63 -0.93
CA VAL A 169 -13.30 -4.32 -2.37
C VAL A 169 -12.97 -2.84 -2.59
N ILE A 170 -13.48 -1.94 -1.73
CA ILE A 170 -13.11 -0.51 -1.77
C ILE A 170 -11.64 -0.30 -1.39
N GLU A 171 -11.15 -1.00 -0.36
CA GLU A 171 -9.72 -0.99 0.00
C GLU A 171 -8.87 -1.49 -1.18
N ALA A 172 -9.26 -2.61 -1.81
CA ALA A 172 -8.53 -3.13 -2.97
C ALA A 172 -8.47 -2.11 -4.12
N TYR A 173 -9.56 -1.39 -4.39
CA TYR A 173 -9.57 -0.28 -5.35
C TYR A 173 -8.57 0.82 -4.97
N SER A 174 -8.55 1.25 -3.70
CA SER A 174 -7.57 2.23 -3.23
C SER A 174 -6.14 1.73 -3.39
N LYS A 175 -5.87 0.44 -3.13
CA LYS A 175 -4.52 -0.12 -3.31
C LYS A 175 -4.11 -0.09 -4.77
N GLU A 176 -5.02 -0.43 -5.68
CA GLU A 176 -4.81 -0.30 -7.12
C GLU A 176 -4.51 1.15 -7.55
N LEU A 177 -5.19 2.12 -6.94
CA LEU A 177 -4.96 3.55 -7.21
C LEU A 177 -3.58 4.00 -6.71
N THR A 178 -3.26 3.71 -5.45
CA THR A 178 -1.95 4.02 -4.86
C THR A 178 -0.82 3.37 -5.64
N ARG A 179 -1.02 2.13 -6.08
CA ARG A 179 -0.09 1.36 -6.91
C ARG A 179 0.22 2.05 -8.23
N LYS A 180 -0.79 2.55 -8.94
CA LYS A 180 -0.59 3.35 -10.17
C LYS A 180 0.25 4.59 -9.87
N TYR A 181 -0.09 5.33 -8.82
CA TYR A 181 0.61 6.55 -8.44
C TYR A 181 2.07 6.32 -8.02
N LYS A 182 2.37 5.27 -7.25
CA LYS A 182 3.76 4.91 -6.92
C LYS A 182 4.58 4.64 -8.17
N ASN A 183 4.01 3.86 -9.09
CA ASN A 183 4.69 3.51 -10.33
C ASN A 183 4.96 4.77 -11.17
N GLU A 184 4.01 5.71 -11.24
CA GLU A 184 4.19 7.00 -11.90
C GLU A 184 5.26 7.87 -11.22
N LYS A 185 5.29 7.96 -9.89
CA LYS A 185 6.34 8.68 -9.17
C LYS A 185 7.73 8.07 -9.33
N ILE A 186 7.83 6.75 -9.22
CA ILE A 186 9.08 6.01 -9.44
C ILE A 186 9.55 6.23 -10.87
N LEU A 187 8.62 6.23 -11.84
CA LEU A 187 8.91 6.57 -13.22
C LEU A 187 9.52 7.96 -13.34
N GLU A 188 8.95 8.99 -12.72
CA GLU A 188 9.48 10.36 -12.72
C GLU A 188 10.86 10.48 -12.04
N GLU A 189 11.07 9.78 -10.94
CA GLU A 189 12.31 9.84 -10.15
C GLU A 189 13.46 9.01 -10.75
N THR A 190 13.15 8.05 -11.62
CA THR A 190 14.14 7.17 -12.25
C THR A 190 14.69 7.79 -13.54
N ILE A 191 15.63 8.72 -13.38
CA ILE A 191 16.38 9.36 -14.49
C ILE A 191 17.40 8.39 -15.14
N ASN A 192 17.70 7.26 -14.50
CA ASN A 192 18.75 6.35 -14.97
C ASN A 192 18.30 5.61 -16.24
N GLU A 193 19.05 5.79 -17.32
CA GLU A 193 18.99 4.92 -18.49
C GLU A 193 19.51 3.53 -18.11
N TYR A 194 18.61 2.59 -17.89
CA TYR A 194 18.98 1.18 -17.80
C TYR A 194 19.22 0.62 -19.18
N THR A 195 20.24 -0.23 -19.31
CA THR A 195 20.41 -1.05 -20.50
C THR A 195 19.33 -2.13 -20.55
N LYS A 196 18.96 -2.55 -21.76
CA LYS A 196 17.97 -3.61 -21.96
C LYS A 196 18.30 -4.92 -21.22
N ASN A 197 19.59 -5.24 -21.09
CA ASN A 197 20.05 -6.44 -20.38
C ASN A 197 19.83 -6.33 -18.87
N GLU A 198 20.03 -5.15 -18.28
CA GLU A 198 19.73 -4.90 -16.86
C GLU A 198 18.22 -5.03 -16.60
N VAL A 199 17.41 -4.42 -17.46
CA VAL A 199 15.95 -4.48 -17.31
C VAL A 199 15.42 -5.90 -17.47
N LYS A 200 15.98 -6.68 -18.41
CA LYS A 200 15.68 -8.12 -18.50
C LYS A 200 16.01 -8.84 -17.19
N SER A 201 17.19 -8.61 -16.61
CA SER A 201 17.56 -9.23 -15.33
C SER A 201 16.61 -8.85 -14.20
N TYR A 202 16.05 -7.65 -14.21
CA TYR A 202 15.05 -7.21 -13.24
C TYR A 202 13.70 -7.91 -13.47
N ALA A 203 13.26 -8.07 -14.72
CA ALA A 203 12.06 -8.85 -15.05
C ALA A 203 12.21 -10.33 -14.65
N ASP A 204 13.38 -10.91 -14.91
CA ASP A 204 13.74 -12.29 -14.52
C ASP A 204 13.67 -12.48 -12.99
N ASN A 205 14.07 -11.47 -12.22
CA ASN A 205 13.99 -11.48 -10.75
C ASN A 205 12.53 -11.45 -10.26
N VAL A 206 11.66 -10.66 -10.89
CA VAL A 206 10.22 -10.66 -10.59
C VAL A 206 9.63 -12.03 -10.89
N TYR A 207 9.90 -12.58 -12.08
CA TYR A 207 9.42 -13.90 -12.48
C TYR A 207 9.88 -15.01 -11.52
N SER A 208 11.15 -15.02 -11.12
CA SER A 208 11.69 -16.00 -10.16
C SER A 208 10.95 -15.97 -8.81
N LYS A 209 10.53 -14.79 -8.35
CA LYS A 209 9.74 -14.65 -7.11
C LYS A 209 8.33 -15.22 -7.27
N LEU A 210 7.72 -15.03 -8.44
CA LEU A 210 6.44 -15.65 -8.79
C LEU A 210 6.55 -17.18 -8.83
N GLU A 211 7.64 -17.73 -9.35
CA GLU A 211 7.88 -19.19 -9.36
C GLU A 211 7.99 -19.76 -7.94
N VAL A 212 8.65 -19.04 -7.03
CA VAL A 212 8.71 -19.44 -5.61
C VAL A 212 7.32 -19.46 -4.99
N TYR A 213 6.48 -18.47 -5.30
CA TYR A 213 5.09 -18.41 -4.84
C TYR A 213 4.24 -19.55 -5.43
N ALA A 214 4.37 -19.84 -6.73
CA ALA A 214 3.60 -20.85 -7.44
C ALA A 214 3.83 -22.29 -6.93
N LYS A 215 4.92 -22.55 -6.21
CA LYS A 215 5.13 -23.85 -5.53
C LYS A 215 3.98 -24.22 -4.59
N ASN A 216 3.31 -23.23 -4.01
CA ASN A 216 2.22 -23.42 -3.06
C ASN A 216 0.82 -23.12 -3.66
N VAL A 217 0.75 -22.83 -4.96
CA VAL A 217 -0.50 -22.45 -5.64
C VAL A 217 -0.64 -23.27 -6.91
N GLU A 218 -1.64 -24.14 -6.98
CA GLU A 218 -1.84 -25.01 -8.15
C GLU A 218 -2.36 -24.23 -9.36
N ASN A 219 -3.42 -23.43 -9.15
CA ASN A 219 -4.06 -22.62 -10.18
C ASN A 219 -4.45 -21.25 -9.62
N GLN A 220 -4.26 -20.19 -10.41
CA GLN A 220 -4.63 -18.82 -10.08
C GLN A 220 -4.93 -18.03 -11.36
N GLU A 221 -6.00 -17.25 -11.36
CA GLU A 221 -6.34 -16.35 -12.47
C GLU A 221 -5.54 -15.04 -12.47
N ILE A 222 -5.55 -14.34 -13.61
CA ILE A 222 -4.77 -13.11 -13.89
C ILE A 222 -5.01 -11.99 -12.85
N TYR A 223 -6.22 -11.90 -12.30
CA TYR A 223 -6.65 -10.80 -11.43
C TYR A 223 -6.72 -11.18 -9.94
N SER A 224 -5.96 -12.20 -9.52
CA SER A 224 -5.86 -12.55 -8.10
C SER A 224 -5.19 -11.44 -7.30
N THR A 225 -5.77 -11.13 -6.14
CA THR A 225 -5.22 -10.18 -5.16
C THR A 225 -4.23 -10.83 -4.17
N SER A 226 -3.99 -12.14 -4.26
CA SER A 226 -3.17 -12.87 -3.27
C SER A 226 -1.67 -12.53 -3.31
N LEU A 227 -1.13 -12.25 -4.50
CA LEU A 227 0.20 -11.69 -4.66
C LEU A 227 0.17 -10.73 -5.86
N ILE A 228 0.20 -9.44 -5.58
CA ILE A 228 0.09 -8.39 -6.59
C ILE A 228 1.46 -8.21 -7.26
N ILE A 229 1.51 -8.40 -8.59
CA ILE A 229 2.78 -8.44 -9.33
C ILE A 229 3.59 -7.14 -9.23
N THR A 230 2.92 -5.99 -9.13
CA THR A 230 3.58 -4.70 -9.05
C THR A 230 4.11 -4.36 -7.66
N ASP A 231 3.80 -5.18 -6.65
CA ASP A 231 4.41 -5.07 -5.32
C ASP A 231 5.70 -5.89 -5.24
N ILE A 232 6.02 -6.65 -6.29
CA ILE A 232 7.22 -7.48 -6.35
C ILE A 232 8.37 -6.60 -6.84
N PRO A 233 9.36 -6.28 -5.98
CA PRO A 233 10.45 -5.42 -6.39
C PRO A 233 11.31 -6.11 -7.45
N ALA A 234 11.62 -5.40 -8.52
CA ALA A 234 12.40 -5.92 -9.64
C ALA A 234 13.91 -5.84 -9.35
N ASN A 235 14.35 -4.87 -8.54
CA ASN A 235 15.74 -4.71 -8.11
C ASN A 235 15.91 -4.81 -6.57
N LYS A 236 17.16 -4.80 -6.11
CA LYS A 236 17.48 -4.93 -4.67
C LYS A 236 17.29 -3.62 -3.92
N GLU A 237 17.45 -2.52 -4.63
CA GLU A 237 17.34 -1.15 -4.14
C GLU A 237 15.88 -0.76 -3.91
N LEU A 238 14.92 -1.58 -4.36
CA LEU A 238 13.48 -1.35 -4.23
C LEU A 238 13.03 -0.06 -4.93
N THR A 239 13.66 0.24 -6.06
CA THR A 239 13.37 1.44 -6.86
C THR A 239 12.76 1.12 -8.22
N LEU A 240 12.60 -0.15 -8.57
CA LEU A 240 11.99 -0.57 -9.83
C LEU A 240 10.96 -1.66 -9.58
N TYR A 241 9.77 -1.49 -10.15
CA TYR A 241 8.64 -2.40 -9.99
C TYR A 241 7.96 -2.63 -11.34
N PRO A 242 7.30 -3.79 -11.52
CA PRO A 242 6.40 -4.01 -12.65
C PRO A 242 5.34 -2.90 -12.74
N SER A 243 5.06 -2.45 -13.95
CA SER A 243 4.03 -1.46 -14.21
C SER A 243 2.64 -2.10 -14.07
N VAL A 244 1.62 -1.24 -14.04
CA VAL A 244 0.21 -1.67 -13.94
C VAL A 244 -0.31 -2.47 -15.12
N ASP A 245 0.40 -2.45 -16.24
CA ASP A 245 0.08 -3.27 -17.41
C ASP A 245 0.56 -4.73 -17.24
N SER A 246 1.42 -4.99 -16.25
CA SER A 246 1.96 -6.32 -15.97
C SER A 246 0.88 -7.24 -15.38
N TRP A 247 0.95 -8.53 -15.72
CA TRP A 247 0.04 -9.54 -15.21
C TRP A 247 0.71 -10.91 -15.12
N TYR A 248 0.16 -11.81 -14.31
CA TYR A 248 0.54 -13.22 -14.32
C TYR A 248 -0.64 -14.10 -13.90
N TYR A 249 -0.60 -15.36 -14.31
CA TYR A 249 -1.48 -16.40 -13.82
C TYR A 249 -0.67 -17.68 -13.55
N ILE A 250 -1.24 -18.56 -12.73
CA ILE A 250 -0.63 -19.85 -12.40
C ILE A 250 -1.53 -20.95 -12.92
N LYS A 251 -0.94 -21.91 -13.63
CA LYS A 251 -1.63 -23.11 -14.10
C LYS A 251 -0.75 -24.32 -13.87
N ASN A 252 -1.24 -25.30 -13.14
CA ASN A 252 -0.49 -26.50 -12.75
C ASN A 252 0.89 -26.16 -12.15
N HIS A 253 0.92 -25.22 -11.19
CA HIS A 253 2.13 -24.69 -10.56
C HIS A 253 3.12 -23.96 -11.49
N GLN A 254 2.77 -23.74 -12.76
CA GLN A 254 3.61 -23.00 -13.71
C GLN A 254 3.14 -21.56 -13.84
N VAL A 255 4.11 -20.63 -13.88
CA VAL A 255 3.84 -19.20 -14.00
C VAL A 255 3.83 -18.79 -15.47
N TYR A 256 2.77 -18.08 -15.85
CA TYR A 256 2.65 -17.43 -17.14
C TYR A 256 2.50 -15.94 -16.88
N ALA A 257 3.42 -15.13 -17.37
CA ALA A 257 3.51 -13.74 -16.97
C ALA A 257 3.85 -12.81 -18.13
N TYR A 258 3.26 -11.63 -18.11
CA TYR A 258 3.71 -10.47 -18.84
C TYR A 258 4.24 -9.46 -17.83
N ILE A 259 5.53 -9.16 -17.92
CA ILE A 259 6.21 -8.23 -17.03
C ILE A 259 6.60 -7.02 -17.86
N ASN A 260 5.99 -5.89 -17.52
CA ASN A 260 6.25 -4.62 -18.14
C ASN A 260 7.03 -3.75 -17.15
N LEU A 261 8.23 -3.32 -17.53
CA LEU A 261 9.04 -2.39 -16.73
C LEU A 261 9.14 -1.08 -17.50
N LYS A 262 8.57 -0.02 -16.95
CA LYS A 262 8.65 1.32 -17.51
C LYS A 262 9.82 2.06 -16.85
N THR A 263 10.50 2.88 -17.64
CA THR A 263 11.42 3.93 -17.18
C THR A 263 10.93 5.29 -17.71
N THR A 264 11.52 6.40 -17.28
CA THR A 264 11.21 7.75 -17.82
C THR A 264 11.21 7.80 -19.35
N THR A 265 12.15 7.08 -19.98
CA THR A 265 12.44 7.21 -21.42
C THR A 265 12.04 5.99 -22.24
N ASN A 266 11.86 4.82 -21.63
CA ASN A 266 11.67 3.56 -22.34
C ASN A 266 10.61 2.68 -21.69
N ASN A 267 10.03 1.81 -22.50
CA ASN A 267 9.10 0.79 -22.07
C ASN A 267 9.64 -0.59 -22.45
N TYR A 268 9.77 -1.50 -21.48
CA TYR A 268 10.35 -2.82 -21.67
C TYR A 268 9.32 -3.90 -21.39
N ASP A 269 9.08 -4.74 -22.39
CA ASP A 269 8.07 -5.80 -22.37
C ASP A 269 8.75 -7.17 -22.36
N PHE A 270 8.35 -8.03 -21.42
CA PHE A 270 8.83 -9.42 -21.34
C PHE A 270 7.66 -10.38 -21.11
N CYS A 271 7.59 -11.42 -21.94
CA CYS A 271 6.62 -12.49 -21.82
C CYS A 271 7.29 -13.79 -21.37
N TYR A 272 6.75 -14.41 -20.32
CA TYR A 272 7.21 -15.67 -19.75
C TYR A 272 6.14 -16.75 -19.91
N ASN A 273 6.53 -17.91 -20.44
CA ASN A 273 5.62 -19.00 -20.76
C ASN A 273 6.03 -20.29 -20.03
N GLY A 274 5.69 -20.37 -18.74
CA GLY A 274 5.91 -21.53 -17.88
C GLY A 274 7.37 -21.80 -17.48
N SER A 275 8.32 -21.00 -17.95
CA SER A 275 9.73 -21.04 -17.56
C SER A 275 10.44 -19.72 -17.91
N ILE A 276 11.45 -19.37 -17.12
CA ILE A 276 12.37 -18.26 -17.39
C ILE A 276 13.13 -18.45 -18.72
N ASP A 277 13.43 -19.70 -19.08
CA ASP A 277 14.13 -20.04 -20.33
C ASP A 277 13.26 -19.81 -21.57
N ASN A 278 11.94 -19.77 -21.39
CA ASN A 278 10.96 -19.52 -22.45
C ASN A 278 10.62 -18.03 -22.60
N MET A 279 11.38 -17.15 -21.96
CA MET A 279 11.14 -15.72 -22.02
C MET A 279 11.31 -15.18 -23.45
N LYS A 280 10.35 -14.36 -23.89
CA LYS A 280 10.42 -13.58 -25.12
C LYS A 280 10.29 -12.10 -24.80
N GLU A 281 11.07 -11.28 -25.49
CA GLU A 281 10.87 -9.84 -25.47
C GLU A 281 9.59 -9.47 -26.24
N GLY A 282 8.85 -8.50 -25.72
CA GLY A 282 7.55 -8.10 -26.24
C GLY A 282 6.37 -8.64 -25.44
N LYS A 283 5.17 -8.26 -25.89
CA LYS A 283 3.91 -8.72 -25.28
C LYS A 283 3.71 -10.21 -25.50
N CYS A 284 3.01 -10.85 -24.57
CA CYS A 284 2.56 -12.23 -24.77
C CYS A 284 1.59 -12.31 -25.95
N SER A 285 1.86 -13.26 -26.86
CA SER A 285 1.10 -13.55 -28.07
C SER A 285 0.47 -14.94 -28.00
#